data_AF-A0AAW0JFD8-F1
#
_entry.id   AF-A0AAW0JFD8-F1
#
_cell.length_a   1.000
_cell.length_b   1.000
_cell.length_c   1.000
_cell.angle_alpha   90.00
_cell.angle_beta   90.00
_cell.angle_gamma   90.00
#
_symmetry.space_group_name_H-M   'P 1'
#
loop_
_entity.id
_entity.type
_entity.pdbx_description
1 polymer ?
#
loop_
_entity_poly.entity_id
_entity_poly.type
_entity_poly.pdbx_seq_one_letter_code
_entity_poly.pdbx_strand_id
1 'polypeptide(L)'
;ELEYWIFPQILKPPFSPLNLDPLCSRELEENANNKASLFPKVLFFYNLIMEWETPWVDDKVIDIKGEAGISASYSELSDEDVKENNIISIDSVLPDELLERILAYLPIASIFRASSVCKKWNEILHSHRFLQNIPSILSQKPWYFMFPSADDSIGFAYDPMIRKWYSIELRCDRTSRWFIASSCGLVCFMDHNTRNQLYVCNPITKISEKVEMPRCSREFDYSGLAISVDRSSGNYTIAIVISKDTPDDFVQWILSIHIYCSEAMMWLSPVTETLTGWRGGDSCVVCDGVFYFLIYSTRGLGFRGNRHGLLSYNLSSRSSSGMLIDSFIPVPCPLTCGRLMNLKNKLVLVGGIGKQDQPGIIKGIGIWILKGRDWEEVARMPHKYFQGFGEFDDVFASSGFDDLIYIQSYGAPCLLMFDMKMREWKWSQKCPILKRFPLQLFTGFSFEPRIDVSP
;
A
#
# COMPACT_ATOMS: atom_id res chain seq x y z
N GLU A 1 14.25 29.75 7.95
CA GLU A 1 12.80 29.84 8.23
C GLU A 1 12.03 29.51 6.96
N LEU A 2 10.76 29.09 7.07
CA LEU A 2 9.90 28.43 6.04
C LEU A 2 10.02 26.90 5.91
N GLU A 3 9.99 26.19 7.05
CA GLU A 3 9.62 24.76 7.09
C GLU A 3 8.68 24.46 8.27
N TYR A 4 8.04 25.51 8.78
CA TYR A 4 6.93 25.40 9.71
C TYR A 4 5.70 25.88 8.94
N TRP A 5 4.64 25.08 8.97
CA TRP A 5 3.31 25.33 8.39
C TRP A 5 3.10 24.95 6.92
N ILE A 6 2.86 23.66 6.65
CA ILE A 6 1.68 23.23 5.85
C ILE A 6 1.21 21.86 6.39
N PHE A 7 0.40 21.88 7.47
CA PHE A 7 -0.76 21.02 7.67
C PHE A 7 -1.67 21.78 8.66
N PRO A 8 -2.97 21.97 8.38
CA PRO A 8 -3.78 22.92 9.12
C PRO A 8 -4.01 22.45 10.55
N GLN A 9 -3.47 23.19 11.52
CA GLN A 9 -3.99 23.20 12.88
C GLN A 9 -5.35 23.89 12.84
N ILE A 10 -6.44 23.11 12.85
CA ILE A 10 -7.76 23.66 13.17
C ILE A 10 -7.84 23.74 14.69
N LEU A 11 -7.82 24.99 15.16
CA LEU A 11 -8.16 25.40 16.52
C LEU A 11 -9.48 24.76 16.95
N LYS A 12 -9.45 23.98 18.05
CA LYS A 12 -10.65 23.71 18.85
C LYS A 12 -11.16 25.04 19.42
N PRO A 13 -12.43 25.43 19.29
CA PRO A 13 -12.99 26.49 20.11
C PRO A 13 -13.13 26.00 21.57
N PRO A 14 -13.02 26.90 22.57
CA PRO A 14 -13.10 26.55 23.97
C PRO A 14 -14.57 26.43 24.38
N PHE A 15 -15.00 25.24 24.81
CA PHE A 15 -16.14 25.11 25.70
C PHE A 15 -15.74 24.22 26.88
N SER A 16 -15.70 24.84 28.05
CA SER A 16 -15.59 24.20 29.36
C SER A 16 -16.81 23.30 29.63
N PRO A 17 -16.63 22.21 30.41
CA PRO A 17 -17.66 21.21 30.63
C PRO A 17 -18.74 21.72 31.59
N LEU A 18 -20.01 21.53 31.20
CA LEU A 18 -21.12 21.56 32.15
C LEU A 18 -21.36 20.12 32.62
N ASN A 19 -21.29 19.96 33.94
CA ASN A 19 -21.63 18.76 34.71
C ASN A 19 -22.96 18.14 34.26
N LEU A 20 -22.97 16.84 33.99
CA LEU A 20 -24.15 15.99 34.15
C LEU A 20 -23.70 14.61 34.69
N ASP A 21 -24.39 14.19 35.75
CA ASP A 21 -24.11 13.05 36.63
C ASP A 21 -24.20 11.66 35.97
N PRO A 22 -23.55 10.63 36.57
CA PRO A 22 -23.48 9.27 36.04
C PRO A 22 -24.50 8.34 36.71
N LEU A 23 -25.70 8.19 36.15
CA LEU A 23 -26.66 7.15 36.60
C LEU A 23 -27.53 6.67 35.43
N CYS A 24 -26.97 5.86 34.53
CA CYS A 24 -27.70 4.83 33.79
C CYS A 24 -26.72 3.95 33.01
N SER A 25 -26.04 3.06 33.74
CA SER A 25 -25.21 2.00 33.18
C SER A 25 -25.43 0.77 34.03
N ARG A 26 -26.55 0.09 33.79
CA ARG A 26 -26.84 -1.28 34.24
C ARG A 26 -28.24 -1.63 33.73
N GLU A 27 -28.26 -2.17 32.52
CA GLU A 27 -29.26 -3.08 31.94
C GLU A 27 -29.02 -3.08 30.43
N LEU A 28 -29.00 -4.26 29.80
CA LEU A 28 -28.61 -4.59 28.42
C LEU A 28 -27.19 -5.17 28.20
N GLU A 29 -26.56 -5.71 29.25
CA GLU A 29 -25.61 -6.83 29.12
C GLU A 29 -26.26 -8.10 29.69
N GLU A 30 -27.26 -8.65 29.01
CA GLU A 30 -27.74 -10.03 29.23
C GLU A 30 -28.83 -10.35 28.21
N ASN A 31 -28.42 -10.86 27.03
CA ASN A 31 -29.16 -11.80 26.17
C ASN A 31 -28.71 -11.69 24.71
N ALA A 32 -27.59 -12.33 24.36
CA ALA A 32 -27.35 -12.84 23.01
C ALA A 32 -26.19 -13.86 23.00
N ASN A 33 -26.19 -14.81 23.94
CA ASN A 33 -25.28 -15.96 23.93
C ASN A 33 -26.12 -17.23 23.84
N ASN A 34 -26.50 -17.61 22.60
CA ASN A 34 -26.45 -18.99 22.10
C ASN A 34 -27.26 -19.14 20.79
N LYS A 35 -26.66 -19.90 19.86
CA LYS A 35 -27.15 -20.41 18.56
C LYS A 35 -26.96 -19.50 17.34
N ALA A 36 -25.85 -19.71 16.63
CA ALA A 36 -25.85 -19.95 15.18
C ALA A 36 -24.46 -20.45 14.74
N SER A 37 -24.25 -21.77 14.82
CA SER A 37 -23.23 -22.46 14.03
C SER A 37 -23.80 -22.78 12.64
N LEU A 38 -22.93 -22.69 11.63
CA LEU A 38 -23.13 -22.89 10.18
C LEU A 38 -23.92 -21.77 9.47
N PHE A 39 -23.32 -21.26 8.37
CA PHE A 39 -23.78 -20.23 7.41
C PHE A 39 -23.41 -18.74 7.63
N PRO A 40 -22.10 -18.36 7.64
CA PRO A 40 -21.71 -16.97 7.32
C PRO A 40 -21.10 -16.80 5.91
N LYS A 41 -20.60 -17.87 5.27
CA LYS A 41 -19.81 -17.73 4.02
C LYS A 41 -20.62 -17.37 2.78
N VAL A 42 -21.92 -17.68 2.73
CA VAL A 42 -22.74 -17.45 1.51
C VAL A 42 -23.36 -16.04 1.49
N LEU A 43 -23.77 -15.50 2.63
CA LEU A 43 -24.36 -14.15 2.70
C LEU A 43 -23.32 -13.04 2.48
N PHE A 44 -22.06 -13.28 2.84
CA PHE A 44 -20.98 -12.30 2.74
C PHE A 44 -20.65 -11.93 1.28
N PHE A 45 -20.89 -12.83 0.33
CA PHE A 45 -20.56 -12.63 -1.09
C PHE A 45 -21.71 -12.04 -1.93
N TYR A 46 -22.98 -12.23 -1.53
CA TYR A 46 -24.09 -11.56 -2.22
C TYR A 46 -23.94 -10.02 -2.15
N ASN A 47 -23.42 -9.49 -1.03
CA ASN A 47 -23.09 -8.06 -0.92
C ASN A 47 -21.88 -7.66 -1.77
N LEU A 48 -20.92 -8.56 -2.02
CA LEU A 48 -19.75 -8.29 -2.87
C LEU A 48 -20.11 -8.14 -4.35
N ILE A 49 -21.15 -8.86 -4.81
CA ILE A 49 -21.66 -8.78 -6.19
C ILE A 49 -22.45 -7.48 -6.42
N MET A 50 -23.25 -7.05 -5.43
CA MET A 50 -24.06 -5.82 -5.53
C MET A 50 -23.21 -4.53 -5.53
N GLU A 51 -21.99 -4.56 -4.97
CA GLU A 51 -21.09 -3.40 -4.92
C GLU A 51 -20.21 -3.23 -6.18
N TRP A 52 -20.24 -4.18 -7.11
CA TRP A 52 -19.46 -4.15 -8.36
C TRP A 52 -20.24 -3.71 -9.60
N GLU A 53 -21.47 -3.23 -9.42
CA GLU A 53 -22.22 -2.60 -10.49
C GLU A 53 -21.56 -1.26 -10.90
N THR A 54 -21.00 -1.23 -12.11
CA THR A 54 -20.70 0.02 -12.83
C THR A 54 -21.72 0.17 -13.95
N PRO A 55 -22.12 1.41 -14.27
CA PRO A 55 -23.18 1.66 -15.25
C PRO A 55 -22.68 1.29 -16.66
N TRP A 56 -23.55 0.60 -17.37
CA TRP A 56 -23.43 0.21 -18.78
C TRP A 56 -22.77 1.30 -19.64
N VAL A 57 -21.68 0.94 -20.32
CA VAL A 57 -21.23 1.64 -21.52
C VAL A 57 -21.78 0.84 -22.69
N ASP A 58 -22.78 1.40 -23.37
CA ASP A 58 -23.28 0.93 -24.66
C ASP A 58 -22.14 1.08 -25.69
N ASP A 59 -21.38 0.01 -25.91
CA ASP A 59 -20.66 -0.13 -27.18
C ASP A 59 -21.69 -0.53 -28.24
N LYS A 60 -22.04 0.45 -29.08
CA LYS A 60 -22.88 0.27 -30.26
C LYS A 60 -22.32 -0.86 -31.11
N VAL A 61 -23.06 -1.97 -31.16
CA VAL A 61 -22.87 -3.04 -32.15
C VAL A 61 -23.10 -2.43 -33.53
N ILE A 62 -22.01 -2.26 -34.30
CA ILE A 62 -22.09 -1.95 -35.71
C ILE A 62 -22.39 -3.26 -36.43
N ASP A 63 -23.63 -3.36 -36.89
CA ASP A 63 -24.14 -4.46 -37.71
C ASP A 63 -23.49 -4.39 -39.11
N ILE A 64 -22.54 -5.29 -39.39
CA ILE A 64 -21.99 -5.49 -40.73
C ILE A 64 -22.61 -6.78 -41.28
N LYS A 65 -23.72 -6.63 -42.01
CA LYS A 65 -24.17 -7.61 -43.00
C LYS A 65 -23.20 -7.61 -44.17
N GLY A 66 -22.56 -8.75 -44.42
CA GLY A 66 -21.69 -8.95 -45.58
C GLY A 66 -21.25 -10.41 -45.73
N GLU A 67 -21.90 -11.09 -46.66
CA GLU A 67 -21.70 -12.43 -47.22
C GLU A 67 -20.29 -13.04 -47.23
N ALA A 68 -20.24 -14.35 -46.92
CA ALA A 68 -19.48 -15.46 -47.56
C ALA A 68 -19.26 -16.53 -46.48
N GLY A 69 -20.01 -17.63 -46.40
CA GLY A 69 -20.05 -18.70 -47.39
C GLY A 69 -19.04 -19.78 -47.00
N ILE A 70 -19.52 -20.93 -46.46
CA ILE A 70 -19.21 -22.31 -46.89
C ILE A 70 -19.74 -23.34 -45.87
N SER A 71 -20.67 -24.15 -46.39
CA SER A 71 -20.97 -25.55 -46.07
C SER A 71 -21.63 -25.92 -44.73
N ALA A 72 -22.94 -25.69 -44.67
CA ALA A 72 -23.84 -26.55 -43.90
C ALA A 72 -24.18 -27.80 -44.73
N SER A 73 -23.96 -28.97 -44.16
CA SER A 73 -24.57 -30.23 -44.62
C SER A 73 -24.98 -31.04 -43.40
N TYR A 74 -26.21 -30.84 -42.96
CA TYR A 74 -26.97 -31.82 -42.19
C TYR A 74 -28.33 -31.92 -42.84
N SER A 75 -28.61 -33.07 -43.45
CA SER A 75 -29.88 -33.37 -44.09
C SER A 75 -30.96 -33.55 -43.04
N GLU A 76 -32.12 -32.96 -43.30
CA GLU A 76 -33.39 -33.22 -42.64
C GLU A 76 -33.70 -34.72 -42.64
N LEU A 77 -33.96 -35.29 -41.46
CA LEU A 77 -34.79 -36.47 -41.31
C LEU A 77 -35.66 -36.31 -40.05
N SER A 78 -36.95 -36.17 -40.33
CA SER A 78 -38.15 -36.59 -39.56
C SER A 78 -38.23 -36.30 -38.05
N ASP A 79 -39.28 -35.54 -37.72
CA ASP A 79 -39.92 -35.45 -36.42
C ASP A 79 -40.16 -36.82 -35.76
N GLU A 80 -40.17 -36.79 -34.42
CA GLU A 80 -40.36 -37.87 -33.45
C GLU A 80 -39.07 -38.49 -32.88
N ASP A 81 -38.43 -37.75 -31.96
CA ASP A 81 -38.05 -38.29 -30.65
C ASP A 81 -37.56 -37.16 -29.73
N VAL A 82 -38.19 -37.04 -28.57
CA VAL A 82 -37.77 -36.20 -27.46
C VAL A 82 -36.40 -36.69 -26.98
N LYS A 83 -35.32 -36.01 -27.38
CA LYS A 83 -34.02 -36.10 -26.71
C LYS A 83 -33.47 -34.71 -26.47
N GLU A 84 -33.38 -34.41 -25.19
CA GLU A 84 -32.70 -33.27 -24.59
C GLU A 84 -31.53 -32.80 -25.44
N ASN A 85 -31.57 -31.54 -25.82
CA ASN A 85 -30.37 -30.78 -26.13
C ASN A 85 -29.48 -30.84 -24.88
N ASN A 86 -28.64 -31.87 -24.81
CA ASN A 86 -27.51 -31.92 -23.91
C ASN A 86 -26.58 -30.77 -24.33
N ILE A 87 -26.83 -29.59 -23.78
CA ILE A 87 -25.83 -28.55 -23.64
C ILE A 87 -24.81 -29.17 -22.70
N ILE A 88 -23.84 -29.89 -23.27
CA ILE A 88 -22.71 -30.42 -22.54
C ILE A 88 -22.01 -29.18 -21.98
N SER A 89 -22.22 -28.92 -20.69
CA SER A 89 -21.55 -27.82 -20.01
C SER A 89 -20.04 -28.01 -20.16
N ILE A 90 -19.32 -26.98 -20.58
CA ILE A 90 -17.84 -27.00 -20.64
C ILE A 90 -17.24 -27.48 -19.31
N ASP A 91 -17.94 -27.23 -18.19
CA ASP A 91 -17.56 -27.64 -16.84
C ASP A 91 -17.52 -29.17 -16.64
N SER A 92 -18.25 -29.95 -17.44
CA SER A 92 -18.22 -31.42 -17.40
C SER A 92 -17.16 -32.03 -18.33
N VAL A 93 -16.61 -31.25 -19.26
CA VAL A 93 -15.62 -31.69 -20.26
C VAL A 93 -14.19 -31.37 -19.82
N LEU A 94 -14.00 -30.26 -19.09
CA LEU A 94 -12.66 -29.84 -18.69
C LEU A 94 -12.26 -30.43 -17.31
N PRO A 95 -11.12 -31.16 -17.23
CA PRO A 95 -10.55 -31.57 -15.95
C PRO A 95 -10.26 -30.39 -15.03
N ASP A 96 -10.45 -30.60 -13.72
CA ASP A 96 -10.31 -29.55 -12.70
C ASP A 96 -8.93 -28.89 -12.72
N GLU A 97 -7.88 -29.64 -13.04
CA GLU A 97 -6.50 -29.12 -13.11
C GLU A 97 -6.32 -28.11 -14.26
N LEU A 98 -6.98 -28.35 -15.40
CA LEU A 98 -6.96 -27.40 -16.51
C LEU A 98 -7.83 -26.18 -16.17
N LEU A 99 -8.96 -26.39 -15.50
CA LEU A 99 -9.82 -25.29 -15.06
C LEU A 99 -9.11 -24.40 -14.03
N GLU A 100 -8.47 -24.98 -13.02
CA GLU A 100 -7.58 -24.31 -12.06
C GLU A 100 -6.56 -23.45 -12.80
N ARG A 101 -5.88 -24.02 -13.78
CA ARG A 101 -4.85 -23.31 -14.54
C ARG A 101 -5.42 -22.14 -15.35
N ILE A 102 -6.56 -22.33 -16.02
CA ILE A 102 -7.24 -21.27 -16.78
C ILE A 102 -7.64 -20.13 -15.85
N LEU A 103 -8.28 -20.46 -14.72
CA LEU A 103 -8.73 -19.48 -13.73
C LEU A 103 -7.54 -18.72 -13.12
N ALA A 104 -6.39 -19.37 -12.91
CA ALA A 104 -5.19 -18.74 -12.38
C ALA A 104 -4.56 -17.72 -13.34
N TYR A 105 -4.85 -17.75 -14.64
CA TYR A 105 -4.38 -16.74 -15.60
C TYR A 105 -5.29 -15.50 -15.69
N LEU A 106 -6.42 -15.50 -15.01
CA LEU A 106 -7.33 -14.35 -15.02
C LEU A 106 -6.76 -13.18 -14.20
N PRO A 107 -6.98 -11.92 -14.63
CA PRO A 107 -6.77 -10.77 -13.76
C PRO A 107 -7.57 -10.92 -12.46
N ILE A 108 -7.08 -10.33 -11.35
CA ILE A 108 -7.68 -10.55 -10.02
C ILE A 108 -9.16 -10.15 -9.98
N ALA A 109 -9.54 -9.04 -10.60
CA ALA A 109 -10.94 -8.66 -10.70
C ALA A 109 -11.80 -9.70 -11.45
N SER A 110 -11.22 -10.42 -12.42
CA SER A 110 -11.92 -11.49 -13.13
C SER A 110 -12.00 -12.78 -12.32
N ILE A 111 -11.04 -13.06 -11.43
CA ILE A 111 -11.10 -14.19 -10.49
C ILE A 111 -12.34 -14.09 -9.58
N PHE A 112 -12.60 -12.91 -9.00
CA PHE A 112 -13.79 -12.70 -8.18
C PHE A 112 -15.11 -12.79 -8.96
N ARG A 113 -15.13 -12.40 -10.24
CA ARG A 113 -16.32 -12.61 -11.07
C ARG A 113 -16.51 -14.08 -11.42
N ALA A 114 -15.41 -14.80 -11.66
CA ALA A 114 -15.42 -16.23 -11.98
C ALA A 114 -15.99 -17.07 -10.82
N SER A 115 -15.80 -16.66 -9.56
CA SER A 115 -16.40 -17.36 -8.41
C SER A 115 -17.93 -17.27 -8.39
N SER A 116 -18.53 -16.34 -9.13
CA SER A 116 -19.97 -16.17 -9.23
C SER A 116 -20.61 -16.93 -10.39
N VAL A 117 -19.82 -17.60 -11.24
CA VAL A 117 -20.31 -18.29 -12.45
C VAL A 117 -21.01 -19.60 -12.09
N CYS A 118 -20.35 -20.48 -11.33
CA CYS A 118 -20.94 -21.74 -10.88
C CYS A 118 -20.27 -22.26 -9.59
N LYS A 119 -20.90 -23.23 -8.92
CA LYS A 119 -20.40 -23.82 -7.66
C LYS A 119 -19.01 -24.43 -7.81
N LYS A 120 -18.78 -25.13 -8.93
CA LYS A 120 -17.49 -25.79 -9.23
C LYS A 120 -16.35 -24.77 -9.30
N TRP A 121 -16.54 -23.68 -10.02
CA TRP A 121 -15.53 -22.62 -10.14
C TRP A 121 -15.30 -21.96 -8.78
N ASN A 122 -16.37 -21.68 -8.03
CA ASN A 122 -16.25 -21.15 -6.67
C ASN A 122 -15.44 -22.07 -5.75
N GLU A 123 -15.69 -23.37 -5.77
CA GLU A 123 -14.94 -24.36 -4.98
C GLU A 123 -13.45 -24.39 -5.35
N ILE A 124 -13.15 -24.39 -6.65
CA ILE A 124 -11.77 -24.36 -7.16
C ILE A 124 -11.03 -23.11 -6.69
N LEU A 125 -11.64 -21.93 -6.86
CA LEU A 125 -11.01 -20.64 -6.53
C LEU A 125 -10.73 -20.46 -5.04
N HIS A 126 -11.45 -21.17 -4.18
CA HIS A 126 -11.26 -21.16 -2.73
C HIS A 126 -10.45 -22.38 -2.23
N SER A 127 -10.02 -23.26 -3.13
CA SER A 127 -9.21 -24.41 -2.76
C SER A 127 -7.79 -23.99 -2.37
N HIS A 128 -7.21 -24.69 -1.39
CA HIS A 128 -5.84 -24.43 -0.95
C HIS A 128 -4.83 -24.64 -2.09
N ARG A 129 -5.05 -25.67 -2.92
CA ARG A 129 -4.23 -25.98 -4.10
C ARG A 129 -4.18 -24.80 -5.08
N PHE A 130 -5.32 -24.19 -5.37
CA PHE A 130 -5.38 -23.03 -6.28
C PHE A 130 -4.61 -21.83 -5.72
N LEU A 131 -4.83 -21.48 -4.46
CA LEU A 131 -4.17 -20.34 -3.82
C LEU A 131 -2.64 -20.50 -3.74
N GLN A 132 -2.14 -21.72 -3.50
CA GLN A 132 -0.71 -22.01 -3.51
C GLN A 132 -0.06 -21.90 -4.90
N ASN A 133 -0.81 -22.19 -5.97
CA ASN A 133 -0.28 -22.22 -7.32
C ASN A 133 -0.32 -20.86 -8.03
N ILE A 134 -1.26 -19.97 -7.68
CA ILE A 134 -1.40 -18.63 -8.27
C ILE A 134 -0.08 -17.83 -8.31
N PRO A 135 0.69 -17.72 -7.21
CA PRO A 135 1.87 -16.86 -7.17
C PRO A 135 2.95 -17.26 -8.17
N SER A 136 3.03 -18.56 -8.48
CA SER A 136 3.98 -19.08 -9.47
C SER A 136 3.59 -18.75 -10.91
N ILE A 137 2.30 -18.46 -11.13
CA ILE A 137 1.71 -18.25 -12.46
C ILE A 137 1.58 -16.75 -12.76
N LEU A 138 1.28 -15.93 -11.75
CA LEU A 138 0.99 -14.51 -11.90
C LEU A 138 2.09 -13.63 -11.30
N SER A 139 2.99 -13.14 -12.15
CA SER A 139 3.76 -11.93 -11.84
C SER A 139 2.88 -10.72 -12.11
N GLN A 140 2.11 -10.27 -11.11
CA GLN A 140 1.31 -9.06 -11.24
C GLN A 140 2.14 -7.82 -10.87
N LYS A 141 2.05 -6.79 -11.71
CA LYS A 141 2.61 -5.48 -11.39
C LYS A 141 1.88 -4.89 -10.19
N PRO A 142 2.57 -4.13 -9.31
CA PRO A 142 1.91 -3.51 -8.18
C PRO A 142 0.80 -2.58 -8.63
N TRP A 143 -0.32 -2.64 -7.94
CA TRP A 143 -1.38 -1.65 -8.06
C TRP A 143 -1.04 -0.42 -7.21
N TYR A 144 -1.57 0.74 -7.59
CA TYR A 144 -1.45 1.96 -6.80
C TYR A 144 -2.80 2.36 -6.23
N PHE A 145 -2.97 2.31 -4.92
CA PHE A 145 -4.16 2.80 -4.25
C PHE A 145 -4.03 4.29 -3.97
N MET A 146 -5.09 5.04 -4.26
CA MET A 146 -5.18 6.47 -3.98
C MET A 146 -6.52 6.78 -3.32
N PHE A 147 -6.49 7.64 -2.31
CA PHE A 147 -7.67 8.12 -1.63
C PHE A 147 -7.48 9.58 -1.20
N PRO A 148 -8.56 10.38 -1.16
CA PRO A 148 -8.48 11.72 -0.62
C PRO A 148 -8.22 11.65 0.90
N SER A 149 -7.44 12.59 1.44
CA SER A 149 -7.14 12.68 2.88
C SER A 149 -8.34 13.11 3.74
N ALA A 150 -9.56 13.12 3.18
CA ALA A 150 -10.81 13.51 3.84
C ALA A 150 -11.76 12.31 3.91
N ASP A 151 -12.77 12.39 4.79
CA ASP A 151 -13.82 11.43 5.24
C ASP A 151 -14.47 10.47 4.19
N ASP A 152 -14.05 10.47 2.94
CA ASP A 152 -14.50 9.51 1.94
C ASP A 152 -13.85 8.13 2.23
N SER A 153 -14.67 7.12 2.52
CA SER A 153 -14.23 5.73 2.77
C SER A 153 -13.79 4.98 1.51
N ILE A 154 -13.92 5.61 0.34
CA ILE A 154 -13.71 4.98 -0.97
C ILE A 154 -12.43 5.55 -1.57
N GLY A 155 -11.47 4.66 -1.81
CA GLY A 155 -10.32 4.95 -2.66
C GLY A 155 -10.35 4.11 -3.93
N PHE A 156 -9.39 4.39 -4.80
CA PHE A 156 -9.28 3.73 -6.10
C PHE A 156 -7.90 3.10 -6.25
N ALA A 157 -7.85 1.85 -6.70
CA ALA A 157 -6.62 1.14 -7.05
C ALA A 157 -6.41 1.13 -8.57
N TYR A 158 -5.25 1.59 -9.02
CA TYR A 158 -4.85 1.55 -10.42
C TYR A 158 -4.14 0.24 -10.75
N ASP A 159 -4.66 -0.47 -11.74
CA ASP A 159 -3.98 -1.58 -12.38
C ASP A 159 -3.19 -1.06 -13.60
N PRO A 160 -1.85 -1.12 -13.58
CA PRO A 160 -1.02 -0.61 -14.68
C PRO A 160 -1.06 -1.51 -15.93
N MET A 161 -1.41 -2.79 -15.81
CA MET A 161 -1.38 -3.75 -16.92
C MET A 161 -2.56 -3.53 -17.87
N ILE A 162 -3.76 -3.42 -17.32
CA ILE A 162 -4.98 -3.13 -18.09
C ILE A 162 -5.32 -1.64 -18.11
N ARG A 163 -4.55 -0.82 -17.39
CA ARG A 163 -4.70 0.64 -17.26
C ARG A 163 -6.07 1.05 -16.73
N LYS A 164 -6.60 0.35 -15.73
CA LYS A 164 -7.95 0.60 -15.17
C LYS A 164 -7.87 0.97 -13.70
N TRP A 165 -8.75 1.87 -13.26
CA TRP A 165 -8.98 2.14 -11.85
C TRP A 165 -10.15 1.32 -11.32
N TYR A 166 -9.97 0.71 -10.15
CA TYR A 166 -10.95 -0.09 -9.42
C TYR A 166 -11.32 0.61 -8.12
N SER A 167 -12.61 0.68 -7.80
CA SER A 167 -13.05 1.14 -6.48
C SER A 167 -12.74 0.07 -5.43
N ILE A 168 -12.06 0.44 -4.35
CA ILE A 168 -11.80 -0.44 -3.21
C ILE A 168 -12.12 0.33 -1.93
N GLU A 169 -13.00 -0.24 -1.11
CA GLU A 169 -13.27 0.25 0.24
C GLU A 169 -12.29 -0.41 1.22
N LEU A 170 -11.53 0.42 1.94
CA LEU A 170 -10.69 -0.03 3.04
C LEU A 170 -11.50 -0.01 4.33
N ARG A 171 -11.50 -1.13 5.07
CA ARG A 171 -12.15 -1.26 6.40
C ARG A 171 -11.32 -0.63 7.52
N CYS A 172 -10.68 0.51 7.27
CA CYS A 172 -9.92 1.24 8.28
C CYS A 172 -10.79 2.38 8.83
N ASP A 173 -10.72 2.61 10.14
CA ASP A 173 -11.56 3.62 10.80
C ASP A 173 -11.32 5.02 10.19
N ARG A 174 -12.43 5.69 9.89
CA ARG A 174 -12.53 6.73 8.85
C ARG A 174 -11.92 8.09 9.22
N THR A 175 -11.34 8.24 10.41
CA THR A 175 -11.07 9.56 11.01
C THR A 175 -9.60 9.90 11.21
N SER A 176 -8.69 8.99 10.86
CA SER A 176 -7.27 9.11 11.19
C SER A 176 -6.37 9.30 9.98
N ARG A 177 -5.30 10.06 10.18
CA ARG A 177 -4.18 10.12 9.25
C ARG A 177 -3.33 8.86 9.50
N TRP A 178 -2.95 8.13 8.46
CA TRP A 178 -2.26 6.84 8.63
C TRP A 178 -0.82 6.92 8.13
N PHE A 179 0.12 6.33 8.88
CA PHE A 179 1.37 5.86 8.27
C PHE A 179 1.08 4.53 7.59
N ILE A 180 1.59 4.36 6.37
CA ILE A 180 1.26 3.22 5.52
C ILE A 180 2.54 2.58 5.03
N ALA A 181 2.64 1.27 5.18
CA ALA A 181 3.68 0.46 4.58
C ALA A 181 3.06 -0.78 3.93
N SER A 182 3.66 -1.31 2.87
CA SER A 182 3.14 -2.48 2.17
C SER A 182 4.25 -3.44 1.78
N SER A 183 3.92 -4.74 1.76
CA SER A 183 4.83 -5.80 1.31
C SER A 183 4.05 -7.06 0.98
N CYS A 184 4.35 -7.70 -0.16
CA CYS A 184 3.75 -8.97 -0.61
C CYS A 184 2.22 -9.05 -0.51
N GLY A 185 1.53 -7.95 -0.78
CA GLY A 185 0.07 -7.85 -0.78
C GLY A 185 -0.59 -7.57 0.57
N LEU A 186 0.19 -7.53 1.65
CA LEU A 186 -0.25 -6.97 2.92
C LEU A 186 0.08 -5.48 2.99
N VAL A 187 -0.79 -4.74 3.68
CA VAL A 187 -0.66 -3.32 3.95
C VAL A 187 -0.82 -3.11 5.46
N CYS A 188 0.15 -2.42 6.05
CA CYS A 188 0.15 -2.05 7.45
C CYS A 188 -0.22 -0.58 7.59
N PHE A 189 -1.19 -0.29 8.44
CA PHE A 189 -1.67 1.03 8.80
C PHE A 189 -1.35 1.30 10.27
N MET A 190 -0.75 2.45 10.56
CA MET A 190 -0.55 2.95 11.91
C MET A 190 -1.26 4.28 12.08
N ASP A 191 -2.13 4.37 13.08
CA ASP A 191 -2.88 5.60 13.36
C ASP A 191 -1.92 6.72 13.80
N HIS A 192 -1.94 7.86 13.11
CA HIS A 192 -1.18 9.04 13.51
C HIS A 192 -1.66 9.67 14.82
N ASN A 193 -2.95 9.59 15.12
CA ASN A 193 -3.54 10.30 16.26
C ASN A 193 -3.27 9.56 17.56
N THR A 194 -3.64 8.28 17.63
CA THR A 194 -3.42 7.47 18.83
C THR A 194 -2.03 6.84 18.85
N ARG A 195 -1.40 6.60 17.69
CA ARG A 195 -0.10 5.90 17.52
C ARG A 195 0.01 4.56 18.24
N ASN A 196 -1.12 3.98 18.62
CA ASN A 196 -1.20 2.79 19.48
C ASN A 196 -1.91 1.62 18.79
N GLN A 197 -2.47 1.85 17.60
CA GLN A 197 -3.22 0.85 16.87
C GLN A 197 -2.57 0.63 15.51
N LEU A 198 -2.10 -0.60 15.31
CA LEU A 198 -1.59 -1.09 14.05
C LEU A 198 -2.62 -2.05 13.47
N TYR A 199 -2.86 -1.93 12.17
CA TYR A 199 -3.71 -2.84 11.42
C TYR A 199 -2.91 -3.39 10.26
N VAL A 200 -2.87 -4.71 10.12
CA VAL A 200 -2.33 -5.36 8.93
C VAL A 200 -3.51 -5.92 8.17
N CYS A 201 -3.65 -5.58 6.90
CA CYS A 201 -4.74 -6.09 6.09
C CYS A 201 -4.30 -6.44 4.67
N ASN A 202 -5.07 -7.31 4.05
CA ASN A 202 -5.03 -7.52 2.61
C ASN A 202 -6.16 -6.70 1.97
N PRO A 203 -5.85 -5.65 1.16
CA PRO A 203 -6.87 -4.82 0.51
C PRO A 203 -7.78 -5.57 -0.47
N ILE A 204 -7.30 -6.68 -1.04
CA ILE A 204 -8.03 -7.47 -2.03
C ILE A 204 -9.03 -8.41 -1.35
N THR A 205 -8.60 -9.13 -0.32
CA THR A 205 -9.49 -10.07 0.42
C THR A 205 -10.29 -9.37 1.52
N LYS A 206 -9.95 -8.13 1.87
CA LYS A 206 -10.53 -7.33 2.97
C LYS A 206 -10.39 -7.98 4.35
N ILE A 207 -9.46 -8.93 4.50
CA ILE A 207 -9.12 -9.55 5.79
C ILE A 207 -8.12 -8.65 6.51
N SER A 208 -8.35 -8.41 7.79
CA SER A 208 -7.54 -7.52 8.62
C SER A 208 -7.30 -8.13 10.00
N GLU A 209 -6.10 -7.94 10.51
CA GLU A 209 -5.68 -8.24 11.88
C GLU A 209 -5.26 -6.95 12.58
N LYS A 210 -5.56 -6.84 13.88
CA LYS A 210 -5.10 -5.74 14.71
C LYS A 210 -3.89 -6.19 15.51
N VAL A 211 -2.81 -5.42 15.44
CA VAL A 211 -1.59 -5.62 16.23
C VAL A 211 -1.51 -4.53 17.28
N GLU A 212 -1.40 -4.93 18.55
CA GLU A 212 -1.26 -3.98 19.65
C GLU A 212 0.20 -3.55 19.81
N MET A 213 0.42 -2.22 19.85
CA MET A 213 1.73 -1.63 20.13
C MET A 213 2.10 -1.87 21.61
N PRO A 214 3.39 -2.13 21.94
CA PRO A 214 3.84 -2.14 23.34
C PRO A 214 3.52 -0.78 23.97
N ARG A 215 3.13 -0.75 25.24
CA ARG A 215 2.70 0.47 25.95
C ARG A 215 3.83 1.50 26.21
N CYS A 216 4.94 1.43 25.48
CA CYS A 216 6.09 2.32 25.63
C CYS A 216 5.78 3.71 25.07
N SER A 217 5.75 4.69 25.99
CA SER A 217 5.65 6.15 25.84
C SER A 217 4.65 6.70 24.83
N ARG A 218 3.59 7.32 25.34
CA ARG A 218 2.47 7.90 24.58
C ARG A 218 2.79 9.20 23.84
N GLU A 219 4.08 9.54 23.73
CA GLU A 219 4.56 10.87 23.31
C GLU A 219 5.84 10.70 22.49
N PHE A 220 5.69 10.71 21.17
CA PHE A 220 6.78 10.72 20.21
C PHE A 220 6.46 11.69 19.08
N ASP A 221 7.47 12.42 18.60
CA ASP A 221 7.28 13.48 17.61
C ASP A 221 7.29 12.96 16.18
N TYR A 222 8.15 11.96 15.92
CA TYR A 222 8.33 11.37 14.59
C TYR A 222 8.35 9.86 14.67
N SER A 223 7.74 9.23 13.65
CA SER A 223 7.80 7.79 13.46
C SER A 223 7.82 7.41 11.99
N GLY A 224 8.45 6.28 11.70
CA GLY A 224 8.44 5.61 10.40
C GLY A 224 7.95 4.17 10.57
N LEU A 225 7.18 3.69 9.60
CA LEU A 225 6.60 2.34 9.57
C LEU A 225 7.13 1.57 8.35
N ALA A 226 7.58 0.33 8.57
CA ALA A 226 7.89 -0.61 7.51
C ALA A 226 7.30 -1.99 7.82
N ILE A 227 6.92 -2.72 6.78
CA ILE A 227 6.50 -4.12 6.86
C ILE A 227 7.31 -4.95 5.87
N SER A 228 7.68 -6.16 6.27
CA SER A 228 8.31 -7.16 5.41
C SER A 228 7.57 -8.47 5.55
N VAL A 229 7.03 -8.99 4.46
CA VAL A 229 6.35 -10.29 4.43
C VAL A 229 7.27 -11.31 3.75
N ASP A 230 7.49 -12.43 4.41
CA ASP A 230 8.16 -13.57 3.81
C ASP A 230 7.21 -14.30 2.85
N ARG A 231 7.63 -14.42 1.59
CA ARG A 231 6.77 -15.00 0.54
C ARG A 231 6.51 -16.49 0.72
N SER A 232 7.43 -17.21 1.36
CA SER A 232 7.31 -18.65 1.56
C SER A 232 6.38 -19.03 2.70
N SER A 233 6.53 -18.37 3.85
CA SER A 233 5.77 -18.69 5.05
C SER A 233 4.48 -17.87 5.19
N GLY A 234 4.40 -16.70 4.56
CA GLY A 234 3.35 -15.72 4.81
C GLY A 234 3.54 -14.93 6.11
N ASN A 235 4.57 -15.28 6.90
CA ASN A 235 4.90 -14.55 8.12
C ASN A 235 5.39 -13.15 7.77
N TYR A 236 5.13 -12.19 8.64
CA TYR A 236 5.50 -10.81 8.45
C TYR A 236 6.21 -10.24 9.68
N THR A 237 7.06 -9.26 9.40
CA THR A 237 7.77 -8.46 10.39
C THR A 237 7.36 -7.01 10.22
N ILE A 238 6.98 -6.35 11.31
CA ILE A 238 6.75 -4.91 11.33
C ILE A 238 7.94 -4.27 12.03
N ALA A 239 8.54 -3.27 11.41
CA ALA A 239 9.62 -2.47 11.98
C ALA A 239 9.16 -1.01 12.08
N ILE A 240 9.33 -0.43 13.26
CA ILE A 240 8.93 0.95 13.55
C ILE A 240 10.15 1.66 14.11
N VAL A 241 10.51 2.78 13.48
CA VAL A 241 11.47 3.72 14.05
C VAL A 241 10.69 4.84 14.70
N ILE A 242 11.10 5.21 15.90
CA ILE A 242 10.48 6.26 16.69
C ILE A 242 11.58 7.25 17.10
N SER A 243 11.27 8.54 17.05
CA SER A 243 12.17 9.58 17.53
C SER A 243 11.46 10.51 18.47
N LYS A 244 12.07 10.70 19.64
CA LYS A 244 11.58 11.55 20.72
C LYS A 244 12.59 12.65 20.98
N ASP A 245 12.10 13.88 21.13
CA ASP A 245 12.92 14.96 21.62
C ASP A 245 13.37 14.73 23.08
N THR A 246 14.52 15.30 23.44
CA THR A 246 14.92 15.43 24.84
C THR A 246 14.58 16.84 25.30
N PRO A 247 13.69 17.01 26.32
CA PRO A 247 13.22 18.33 26.74
C PRO A 247 14.32 19.32 27.12
N ASP A 248 15.50 18.82 27.52
CA ASP A 248 16.63 19.61 28.02
C ASP A 248 17.71 19.91 26.95
N ASP A 249 17.66 19.27 25.77
CA ASP A 249 18.65 19.47 24.70
C ASP A 249 18.00 19.28 23.30
N PHE A 250 17.78 20.38 22.58
CA PHE A 250 17.18 20.37 21.24
C PHE A 250 18.05 19.70 20.16
N VAL A 251 19.33 19.44 20.46
CA VAL A 251 20.27 18.79 19.55
C VAL A 251 20.21 17.27 19.72
N GLN A 252 19.84 16.76 20.89
CA GLN A 252 19.75 15.34 21.17
C GLN A 252 18.34 14.79 20.93
N TRP A 253 18.31 13.60 20.33
CA TRP A 253 17.07 12.89 20.02
C TRP A 253 17.23 11.43 20.40
N ILE A 254 16.27 10.90 21.14
CA ILE A 254 16.23 9.49 21.49
C ILE A 254 15.54 8.76 20.35
N LEU A 255 16.28 7.86 19.70
CA LEU A 255 15.76 7.00 18.64
C LEU A 255 15.54 5.60 19.19
N SER A 256 14.34 5.05 18.99
CA SER A 256 14.04 3.65 19.31
C SER A 256 13.52 2.88 18.09
N ILE A 257 13.96 1.62 17.95
CA ILE A 257 13.54 0.69 16.92
C ILE A 257 12.74 -0.42 17.58
N HIS A 258 11.48 -0.56 17.18
CA HIS A 258 10.55 -1.58 17.65
C HIS A 258 10.27 -2.58 16.53
N ILE A 259 10.37 -3.87 16.83
CA ILE A 259 10.21 -4.93 15.83
C ILE A 259 9.16 -5.93 16.34
N TYR A 260 8.15 -6.19 15.52
CA TYR A 260 7.15 -7.22 15.75
C TYR A 260 7.38 -8.41 14.82
N CYS A 261 7.30 -9.62 15.37
CA CYS A 261 7.36 -10.87 14.62
C CYS A 261 5.99 -11.56 14.64
N SER A 262 5.37 -11.78 13.49
CA SER A 262 4.06 -12.44 13.40
C SER A 262 4.13 -13.93 13.78
N GLU A 263 5.23 -14.61 13.44
CA GLU A 263 5.41 -16.04 13.75
C GLU A 263 5.39 -16.31 15.26
N ALA A 264 6.08 -15.46 16.02
CA ALA A 264 6.12 -15.53 17.48
C ALA A 264 5.02 -14.71 18.15
N MET A 265 4.20 -13.99 17.36
CA MET A 265 3.17 -13.05 17.81
C MET A 265 3.64 -12.10 18.91
N MET A 266 4.88 -11.62 18.82
CA MET A 266 5.51 -10.86 19.88
C MET A 266 6.39 -9.73 19.38
N TRP A 267 6.49 -8.70 20.21
CA TRP A 267 7.46 -7.64 20.04
C TRP A 267 8.81 -8.06 20.62
N LEU A 268 9.87 -7.81 19.86
CA LEU A 268 11.23 -7.92 20.35
C LEU A 268 11.57 -6.76 21.28
N SER A 269 12.60 -6.94 22.10
CA SER A 269 13.13 -5.85 22.93
C SER A 269 13.58 -4.69 22.03
N PRO A 270 13.11 -3.46 22.30
CA PRO A 270 13.47 -2.33 21.45
C PRO A 270 14.94 -1.98 21.59
N VAL A 271 15.54 -1.54 20.50
CA VAL A 271 16.89 -0.96 20.48
C VAL A 271 16.73 0.55 20.61
N THR A 272 17.39 1.15 21.60
CA THR A 272 17.30 2.60 21.85
C THR A 272 18.70 3.21 21.88
N GLU A 273 18.88 4.32 21.17
CA GLU A 273 20.14 5.07 21.11
C GLU A 273 19.85 6.57 21.06
N THR A 274 20.73 7.36 21.67
CA THR A 274 20.65 8.83 21.58
C THR A 274 21.50 9.32 20.42
N LEU A 275 20.86 9.97 19.45
CA LEU A 275 21.53 10.62 18.33
C LEU A 275 21.73 12.11 18.63
N THR A 276 22.91 12.63 18.29
CA THR A 276 23.23 14.06 18.42
C THR A 276 23.23 14.71 17.04
N GLY A 277 22.44 15.77 16.86
CA GLY A 277 22.34 16.52 15.61
C GLY A 277 21.46 15.86 14.54
N TRP A 278 20.87 14.71 14.83
CA TRP A 278 20.05 13.92 13.91
C TRP A 278 18.79 13.42 14.59
N ARG A 279 17.68 13.36 13.85
CA ARG A 279 16.43 12.73 14.26
C ARG A 279 16.00 11.68 13.24
N GLY A 280 15.28 10.66 13.68
CA GLY A 280 14.64 9.71 12.77
C GLY A 280 13.55 10.34 11.93
N GLY A 281 13.37 9.78 10.74
CA GLY A 281 12.39 10.23 9.77
C GLY A 281 11.17 9.33 9.61
N ASP A 282 10.29 9.76 8.71
CA ASP A 282 9.05 9.06 8.34
C ASP A 282 9.25 8.04 7.20
N SER A 283 10.37 8.12 6.48
CA SER A 283 10.69 7.18 5.40
C SER A 283 11.60 6.06 5.85
N CYS A 284 11.08 4.84 5.79
CA CYS A 284 11.80 3.63 6.10
C CYS A 284 11.31 2.44 5.27
N VAL A 285 12.14 1.41 5.16
CA VAL A 285 11.83 0.18 4.44
C VAL A 285 12.66 -0.98 4.97
N VAL A 286 12.10 -2.19 4.91
CA VAL A 286 12.88 -3.42 5.11
C VAL A 286 13.30 -3.96 3.75
N CYS A 287 14.59 -4.15 3.57
CA CYS A 287 15.18 -4.67 2.34
C CYS A 287 16.23 -5.72 2.71
N ASP A 288 16.05 -6.94 2.20
CA ASP A 288 16.98 -8.06 2.39
C ASP A 288 17.36 -8.32 3.87
N GLY A 289 16.35 -8.34 4.75
CA GLY A 289 16.55 -8.56 6.20
C GLY A 289 17.17 -7.37 6.95
N VAL A 290 17.41 -6.25 6.28
CA VAL A 290 17.94 -5.02 6.89
C VAL A 290 16.85 -3.94 6.88
N PHE A 291 16.65 -3.31 8.04
CA PHE A 291 15.76 -2.17 8.22
C PHE A 291 16.51 -0.87 7.96
N TYR A 292 16.09 -0.15 6.94
CA TYR A 292 16.67 1.13 6.52
C TYR A 292 15.71 2.26 6.82
N PHE A 293 16.22 3.38 7.31
CA PHE A 293 15.40 4.57 7.54
C PHE A 293 16.21 5.85 7.33
N LEU A 294 15.53 6.89 6.83
CA LEU A 294 16.14 8.20 6.68
C LEU A 294 16.21 8.91 8.03
N ILE A 295 17.32 9.61 8.26
CA ILE A 295 17.51 10.53 9.36
C ILE A 295 17.63 11.96 8.82
N TYR A 296 17.17 12.92 9.61
CA TYR A 296 17.15 14.33 9.26
C TYR A 296 18.00 15.13 10.25
N SER A 297 18.79 16.08 9.75
CA SER A 297 19.62 16.95 10.61
C SER A 297 18.74 17.87 11.46
N THR A 298 19.06 18.04 12.74
CA THR A 298 18.30 18.90 13.66
C THR A 298 18.88 20.32 13.66
N ARG A 299 18.05 21.33 13.94
CA ARG A 299 18.47 22.74 13.93
C ARG A 299 19.31 23.02 15.18
N GLY A 300 20.61 23.28 15.01
CA GLY A 300 21.50 23.68 16.10
C GLY A 300 22.98 23.69 15.72
N LEU A 301 23.40 22.79 14.83
CA LEU A 301 24.72 22.83 14.20
C LEU A 301 24.57 23.47 12.83
N GLY A 302 25.32 24.54 12.54
CA GLY A 302 25.31 25.29 11.26
C GLY A 302 25.76 24.44 10.05
N PHE A 303 25.05 23.35 9.79
CA PHE A 303 25.40 22.31 8.85
C PHE A 303 25.33 22.86 7.42
N ARG A 304 26.49 22.93 6.76
CA ARG A 304 26.63 23.25 5.33
C ARG A 304 26.58 22.00 4.44
N GLY A 305 26.12 20.87 4.98
CA GLY A 305 26.05 19.57 4.30
C GLY A 305 24.63 19.11 3.99
N ASN A 306 24.49 17.84 3.59
CA ASN A 306 23.18 17.23 3.33
C ASN A 306 22.34 17.17 4.61
N ARG A 307 21.07 17.58 4.53
CA ARG A 307 20.11 17.53 5.65
C ARG A 307 19.53 16.15 5.92
N HIS A 308 19.94 15.16 5.13
CA HIS A 308 19.42 13.82 5.13
C HIS A 308 20.58 12.83 5.23
N GLY A 309 20.37 11.73 5.93
CA GLY A 309 21.25 10.57 5.99
C GLY A 309 20.43 9.29 5.98
N LEU A 310 21.09 8.17 5.79
CA LEU A 310 20.49 6.84 5.87
C LEU A 310 21.16 6.06 6.99
N LEU A 311 20.38 5.45 7.87
CA LEU A 311 20.85 4.44 8.84
C LEU A 311 20.30 3.07 8.46
N SER A 312 20.98 2.02 8.91
CA SER A 312 20.56 0.64 8.69
C SER A 312 20.70 -0.19 9.96
N TYR A 313 19.71 -1.03 10.23
CA TYR A 313 19.68 -1.97 11.35
C TYR A 313 19.41 -3.37 10.84
N ASN A 314 20.28 -4.34 11.16
CA ASN A 314 20.10 -5.71 10.72
C ASN A 314 19.08 -6.44 11.63
N LEU A 315 17.99 -6.95 11.03
CA LEU A 315 16.90 -7.58 11.78
C LEU A 315 17.30 -8.95 12.34
N SER A 316 18.29 -9.62 11.75
CA SER A 316 18.82 -10.89 12.24
C SER A 316 19.79 -10.72 13.40
N SER A 317 20.47 -9.57 13.51
CA SER A 317 21.38 -9.31 14.61
C SER A 317 20.57 -8.97 15.87
N ARG A 318 20.40 -9.95 16.76
CA ARG A 318 19.69 -9.80 18.04
C ARG A 318 20.48 -8.99 19.08
N SER A 319 21.70 -8.58 18.75
CA SER A 319 22.62 -7.87 19.64
C SER A 319 23.63 -7.11 18.79
N SER A 320 23.39 -5.84 18.46
CA SER A 320 24.41 -5.01 17.85
C SER A 320 25.42 -4.61 18.92
N SER A 321 26.64 -5.12 18.82
CA SER A 321 27.79 -4.66 19.62
C SER A 321 28.33 -3.29 19.15
N GLY A 322 27.75 -2.73 18.07
CA GLY A 322 28.11 -1.44 17.49
C GLY A 322 26.96 -0.44 17.56
N MET A 323 27.28 0.84 17.43
CA MET A 323 26.32 1.94 17.49
C MET A 323 25.56 2.06 16.15
N LEU A 324 24.31 2.49 16.16
CA LEU A 324 23.52 2.73 14.95
C LEU A 324 24.22 3.71 14.01
N ILE A 325 24.93 4.70 14.57
CA ILE A 325 25.65 5.71 13.80
C ILE A 325 26.78 5.13 12.93
N ASP A 326 27.33 3.96 13.28
CA ASP A 326 28.38 3.28 12.50
C ASP A 326 27.86 2.85 11.12
N SER A 327 26.54 2.64 11.02
CA SER A 327 25.83 2.27 9.79
C SER A 327 25.51 3.45 8.87
N PHE A 328 25.91 4.67 9.22
CA PHE A 328 25.55 5.88 8.47
C PHE A 328 26.00 5.84 7.01
N ILE A 329 25.07 6.15 6.11
CA ILE A 329 25.31 6.29 4.67
C ILE A 329 24.84 7.68 4.25
N PRO A 330 25.70 8.51 3.64
CA PRO A 330 25.28 9.82 3.13
C PRO A 330 24.32 9.65 1.95
N VAL A 331 23.33 10.54 1.84
CA VAL A 331 22.44 10.62 0.66
C VAL A 331 23.21 11.09 -0.59
N PRO A 332 22.75 10.75 -1.81
CA PRO A 332 23.49 11.04 -3.04
C PRO A 332 23.66 12.54 -3.34
N CYS A 333 22.72 13.37 -2.91
CA CYS A 333 22.74 14.81 -3.11
C CYS A 333 21.85 15.52 -2.06
N PRO A 334 21.86 16.86 -1.99
CA PRO A 334 20.92 17.59 -1.15
C PRO A 334 19.47 17.32 -1.57
N LEU A 335 18.76 16.53 -0.76
CA LEU A 335 17.35 16.22 -0.96
C LEU A 335 16.46 17.21 -0.22
N THR A 336 15.30 17.51 -0.79
CA THR A 336 14.17 18.17 -0.08
C THR A 336 13.32 17.15 0.66
N CYS A 337 13.09 16.00 0.02
CA CYS A 337 12.39 14.86 0.58
C CYS A 337 12.96 13.58 -0.03
N GLY A 338 12.89 12.49 0.72
CA GLY A 338 13.34 11.17 0.29
C GLY A 338 12.30 10.10 0.64
N ARG A 339 12.11 9.15 -0.28
CA ARG A 339 11.25 7.99 -0.10
C ARG A 339 12.05 6.73 -0.42
N LEU A 340 12.19 5.87 0.58
CA LEU A 340 12.84 4.57 0.46
C LEU A 340 11.82 3.51 0.05
N MET A 341 12.25 2.59 -0.81
CA MET A 341 11.45 1.43 -1.22
C MET A 341 12.35 0.24 -1.54
N ASN A 342 11.77 -0.97 -1.45
CA ASN A 342 12.43 -2.22 -1.79
C ASN A 342 11.92 -2.68 -3.17
N LEU A 343 12.80 -2.67 -4.17
CA LEU A 343 12.52 -3.16 -5.52
C LEU A 343 13.37 -4.39 -5.79
N LYS A 344 12.78 -5.59 -5.65
CA LYS A 344 13.47 -6.88 -5.82
C LYS A 344 14.76 -7.00 -5.00
N ASN A 345 14.68 -6.72 -3.71
CA ASN A 345 15.80 -6.71 -2.76
C ASN A 345 16.89 -5.69 -3.10
N LYS A 346 16.53 -4.65 -3.86
CA LYS A 346 17.39 -3.47 -4.06
C LYS A 346 16.79 -2.31 -3.29
N LEU A 347 17.60 -1.70 -2.44
CA LEU A 347 17.22 -0.47 -1.76
C LEU A 347 17.24 0.68 -2.76
N VAL A 348 16.08 1.29 -2.96
CA VAL A 348 15.89 2.41 -3.88
C VAL A 348 15.45 3.65 -3.12
N LEU A 349 16.07 4.77 -3.47
CA LEU A 349 15.72 6.10 -2.98
C LEU A 349 15.14 6.91 -4.14
N VAL A 350 13.93 7.41 -3.95
CA VAL A 350 13.32 8.43 -4.82
C VAL A 350 13.33 9.73 -4.05
N GLY A 351 13.98 10.75 -4.58
CA GLY A 351 14.24 11.98 -3.84
C GLY A 351 14.00 13.24 -4.65
N GLY A 352 13.43 14.25 -4.00
CA GLY A 352 13.32 15.61 -4.52
C GLY A 352 14.67 16.31 -4.43
N ILE A 353 15.15 16.82 -5.55
CA ILE A 353 16.48 17.45 -5.66
C ILE A 353 16.31 18.95 -5.44
N GLY A 354 16.88 19.45 -4.35
CA GLY A 354 16.86 20.87 -3.99
C GLY A 354 18.08 21.62 -4.54
N LYS A 355 18.04 22.95 -4.49
CA LYS A 355 19.25 23.79 -4.64
C LYS A 355 19.88 24.02 -3.28
N GLN A 356 21.22 24.07 -3.23
CA GLN A 356 21.95 24.38 -1.99
C GLN A 356 21.60 25.78 -1.45
N ASP A 357 21.35 26.75 -2.33
CA ASP A 357 21.05 28.14 -1.97
C ASP A 357 19.57 28.41 -1.68
N GLN A 358 18.67 27.49 -2.03
CA GLN A 358 17.22 27.60 -1.83
C GLN A 358 16.67 26.27 -1.31
N PRO A 359 16.88 25.97 -0.01
CA PRO A 359 16.30 24.79 0.62
C PRO A 359 14.77 24.89 0.62
N GLY A 360 14.09 23.80 0.25
CA GLY A 360 12.63 23.69 0.24
C GLY A 360 12.04 23.40 -1.13
N ILE A 361 12.56 24.03 -2.20
CA ILE A 361 11.96 23.92 -3.54
C ILE A 361 12.54 22.74 -4.31
N ILE A 362 11.66 21.84 -4.77
CA ILE A 362 12.02 20.75 -5.68
C ILE A 362 12.34 21.30 -7.07
N LYS A 363 13.55 21.06 -7.57
CA LYS A 363 13.94 21.37 -8.96
C LYS A 363 13.91 20.17 -9.89
N GLY A 364 13.84 18.98 -9.34
CA GLY A 364 13.73 17.74 -10.08
C GLY A 364 13.59 16.57 -9.13
N ILE A 365 13.31 15.39 -9.68
CA ILE A 365 13.21 14.15 -8.91
C ILE A 365 14.22 13.17 -9.50
N GLY A 366 15.00 12.54 -8.62
CA GLY A 366 15.94 11.49 -9.00
C GLY A 366 15.59 10.16 -8.35
N ILE A 367 16.13 9.10 -8.94
CA ILE A 367 15.98 7.72 -8.51
C ILE A 367 17.38 7.12 -8.40
N TRP A 368 17.73 6.60 -7.23
CA TRP A 368 19.03 6.00 -6.94
C TRP A 368 18.87 4.60 -6.35
N ILE A 369 19.80 3.70 -6.69
CA ILE A 369 19.93 2.38 -6.06
C ILE A 369 21.16 2.40 -5.17
N LEU A 370 21.05 1.87 -3.95
CA LEU A 370 22.21 1.65 -3.09
C LEU A 370 22.95 0.37 -3.54
N LYS A 371 24.25 0.50 -3.83
CA LYS A 371 25.17 -0.63 -4.10
C LYS A 371 26.29 -0.60 -3.06
N GLY A 372 26.25 -1.54 -2.12
CA GLY A 372 27.15 -1.51 -0.97
C GLY A 372 26.85 -0.30 -0.08
N ARG A 373 27.72 0.71 -0.08
CA ARG A 373 27.50 2.00 0.61
C ARG A 373 27.39 3.19 -0.34
N ASP A 374 27.44 2.95 -1.65
CA ASP A 374 27.42 4.00 -2.67
C ASP A 374 26.08 4.05 -3.40
N TRP A 375 25.64 5.26 -3.74
CA TRP A 375 24.41 5.48 -4.50
C TRP A 375 24.69 5.59 -6.00
N GLU A 376 24.00 4.77 -6.80
CA GLU A 376 24.02 4.83 -8.26
C GLU A 376 22.75 5.50 -8.78
N GLU A 377 22.89 6.59 -9.54
CA GLU A 377 21.75 7.25 -10.19
C GLU A 377 21.23 6.39 -11.35
N VAL A 378 19.96 5.99 -11.25
CA VAL A 378 19.29 5.18 -12.27
C VAL A 378 18.63 6.07 -13.30
N ALA A 379 17.92 7.09 -12.82
CA ALA A 379 17.15 7.98 -13.65
C ALA A 379 16.88 9.31 -12.94
N ARG A 380 16.72 10.33 -13.78
CA ARG A 380 16.25 11.65 -13.37
C ARG A 380 15.01 12.00 -14.17
N MET A 381 13.99 12.52 -13.49
CA MET A 381 12.73 12.88 -14.12
C MET A 381 12.96 13.97 -15.18
N PRO A 382 12.60 13.73 -16.45
CA PRO A 382 12.69 14.75 -17.48
C PRO A 382 11.75 15.93 -17.19
N HIS A 383 12.19 17.14 -17.52
CA HIS A 383 11.47 18.39 -17.22
C HIS A 383 10.01 18.41 -17.72
N LYS A 384 9.72 17.78 -18.86
CA LYS A 384 8.36 17.68 -19.42
C LYS A 384 7.37 16.98 -18.48
N TYR A 385 7.82 15.99 -17.70
CA TYR A 385 6.95 15.30 -16.73
C TYR A 385 6.80 16.13 -15.47
N PHE A 386 7.87 16.80 -15.03
CA PHE A 386 7.84 17.70 -13.89
C PHE A 386 6.80 18.82 -14.11
N GLN A 387 6.79 19.45 -15.28
CA GLN A 387 5.78 20.44 -15.68
C GLN A 387 4.37 19.86 -15.75
N GLY A 388 4.23 18.56 -16.09
CA GLY A 388 2.94 17.89 -16.19
C GLY A 388 2.20 17.74 -14.87
N PHE A 389 2.90 17.87 -13.73
CA PHE A 389 2.25 17.96 -12.42
C PHE A 389 1.65 19.34 -12.12
N GLY A 390 1.98 20.38 -12.89
CA GLY A 390 1.56 21.76 -12.64
C GLY A 390 2.36 22.40 -11.51
N GLU A 391 1.66 23.04 -10.56
CA GLU A 391 2.28 23.49 -9.30
C GLU A 391 2.67 22.25 -8.49
N PHE A 392 3.97 22.03 -8.36
CA PHE A 392 4.51 20.91 -7.60
C PHE A 392 4.73 21.35 -6.15
N ASP A 393 4.16 20.58 -5.22
CA ASP A 393 4.42 20.77 -3.80
C ASP A 393 5.92 20.57 -3.49
N ASP A 394 6.37 21.10 -2.37
CA ASP A 394 7.75 20.88 -1.87
C ASP A 394 8.02 19.42 -1.45
N VAL A 395 6.97 18.58 -1.47
CA VAL A 395 7.00 17.16 -1.11
C VAL A 395 6.10 16.33 -2.03
N PHE A 396 6.43 15.05 -2.20
CA PHE A 396 5.63 14.12 -2.99
C PHE A 396 5.56 12.74 -2.33
N ALA A 397 4.55 11.97 -2.71
CA ALA A 397 4.47 10.56 -2.39
C ALA A 397 5.17 9.76 -3.50
N SER A 398 5.94 8.76 -3.09
CA SER A 398 6.37 7.73 -4.03
C SER A 398 6.44 6.40 -3.31
N SER A 399 6.08 5.35 -4.05
CA SER A 399 6.11 3.97 -3.61
C SER A 399 6.24 3.09 -4.83
N GLY A 400 6.73 1.88 -4.65
CA GLY A 400 6.97 0.99 -5.77
C GLY A 400 7.17 -0.42 -5.30
N PHE A 401 7.01 -1.34 -6.24
CA PHE A 401 7.29 -2.75 -6.04
C PHE A 401 7.79 -3.34 -7.36
N ASP A 402 8.49 -4.47 -7.30
CA ASP A 402 9.02 -5.16 -8.48
C ASP A 402 9.94 -4.21 -9.29
N ASP A 403 9.59 -3.90 -10.54
CA ASP A 403 10.33 -2.95 -11.39
C ASP A 403 9.56 -1.63 -11.62
N LEU A 404 8.50 -1.34 -10.85
CA LEU A 404 7.64 -0.19 -11.11
C LEU A 404 7.62 0.78 -9.92
N ILE A 405 7.91 2.04 -10.21
CA ILE A 405 7.88 3.14 -9.25
C ILE A 405 6.72 4.06 -9.60
N TYR A 406 5.94 4.43 -8.59
CA TYR A 406 4.88 5.42 -8.68
C TYR A 406 5.30 6.70 -7.98
N ILE A 407 4.98 7.84 -8.60
CA ILE A 407 5.23 9.18 -8.07
C ILE A 407 3.95 9.99 -8.18
N GLN A 408 3.53 10.58 -7.07
CA GLN A 408 2.28 11.31 -6.95
C GLN A 408 2.51 12.62 -6.20
N SER A 409 1.99 13.72 -6.73
CA SER A 409 1.88 14.99 -5.99
C SER A 409 0.75 14.87 -4.95
N TYR A 410 0.92 15.48 -3.78
CA TYR A 410 -0.13 15.45 -2.75
C TYR A 410 -1.30 16.37 -3.13
N GLY A 411 -1.05 17.47 -3.84
CA GLY A 411 -2.06 18.44 -4.27
C GLY A 411 -2.89 18.04 -5.49
N ALA A 412 -2.58 16.92 -6.17
CA ALA A 412 -3.28 16.51 -7.39
C ALA A 412 -3.42 14.98 -7.52
N PRO A 413 -4.53 14.47 -8.09
CA PRO A 413 -4.73 13.04 -8.33
C PRO A 413 -3.99 12.53 -9.59
N CYS A 414 -2.82 13.12 -9.87
CA CYS A 414 -1.96 12.77 -11.00
C CYS A 414 -0.92 11.75 -10.55
N LEU A 415 -0.78 10.65 -11.30
CA LEU A 415 0.11 9.56 -10.97
C LEU A 415 1.07 9.31 -12.15
N LEU A 416 2.36 9.48 -11.89
CA LEU A 416 3.43 9.18 -12.82
C LEU A 416 4.07 7.85 -12.47
N MET A 417 4.39 7.06 -13.48
CA MET A 417 5.05 5.78 -13.36
C MET A 417 6.44 5.83 -13.97
N PHE A 418 7.39 5.14 -13.35
CA PHE A 418 8.69 4.86 -13.92
C PHE A 418 8.93 3.34 -13.92
N ASP A 419 9.14 2.78 -15.11
CA ASP A 419 9.51 1.38 -15.29
C ASP A 419 11.04 1.26 -15.23
N MET A 420 11.55 0.58 -14.21
CA MET A 420 12.99 0.39 -13.96
C MET A 420 13.67 -0.46 -15.04
N LYS A 421 12.94 -1.40 -15.67
CA LYS A 421 13.47 -2.31 -16.68
C LYS A 421 13.59 -1.60 -18.03
N MET A 422 12.55 -0.89 -18.43
CA MET A 422 12.53 -0.14 -19.69
C MET A 422 13.18 1.25 -19.57
N ARG A 423 13.36 1.75 -18.35
CA ARG A 423 13.78 3.12 -18.03
C ARG A 423 12.87 4.18 -18.66
N GLU A 424 11.56 3.91 -18.62
CA GLU A 424 10.55 4.76 -19.26
C GLU A 424 9.61 5.40 -18.25
N TRP A 425 9.28 6.67 -18.52
CA TRP A 425 8.33 7.46 -17.75
C TRP A 425 6.97 7.49 -18.44
N LYS A 426 5.89 7.16 -17.74
CA LYS A 426 4.54 7.09 -18.29
C LYS A 426 3.51 7.61 -17.29
N TRP A 427 2.61 8.48 -17.75
CA TRP A 427 1.45 8.87 -16.95
C TRP A 427 0.44 7.72 -16.86
N SER A 428 -0.22 7.58 -15.71
CA SER A 428 -1.37 6.69 -15.59
C SER A 428 -2.57 7.26 -16.36
N GLN A 429 -3.64 6.46 -16.46
CA GLN A 429 -4.94 7.04 -16.79
C GLN A 429 -5.39 8.00 -15.68
N LYS A 430 -6.18 9.02 -16.07
CA LYS A 430 -6.74 10.00 -15.13
C LYS A 430 -7.47 9.27 -14.00
N CYS A 431 -7.10 9.58 -12.76
CA CYS A 431 -7.76 9.04 -11.60
C CYS A 431 -9.25 9.47 -11.59
N PRO A 432 -10.20 8.57 -11.26
CA PRO A 432 -11.61 8.92 -11.13
C PRO A 432 -11.89 9.93 -10.01
N ILE A 433 -10.97 10.06 -9.04
CA ILE A 433 -11.14 10.97 -7.92
C ILE A 433 -11.00 12.42 -8.41
N LEU A 434 -12.02 13.22 -8.15
CA LEU A 434 -12.02 14.64 -8.47
C LEU A 434 -11.58 15.47 -7.27
N LYS A 435 -10.71 16.45 -7.52
CA LYS A 435 -10.34 17.46 -6.53
C LYS A 435 -11.55 18.37 -6.28
N ARG A 436 -12.19 18.23 -5.11
CA ARG A 436 -13.39 18.97 -4.70
C ARG A 436 -13.07 20.40 -4.23
N PHE A 437 -11.91 20.62 -3.62
CA PHE A 437 -11.49 21.94 -3.11
C PHE A 437 -9.98 22.17 -3.24
N PRO A 438 -9.50 23.42 -3.28
CA PRO A 438 -8.09 23.74 -3.59
C PRO A 438 -7.05 23.10 -2.66
N LEU A 439 -7.36 22.97 -1.37
CA LEU A 439 -6.47 22.41 -0.35
C LEU A 439 -6.67 20.90 -0.12
N GLN A 440 -7.43 20.22 -0.98
CA GLN A 440 -7.61 18.77 -0.86
C GLN A 440 -6.31 18.05 -1.21
N LEU A 441 -5.88 17.17 -0.31
CA LEU A 441 -4.69 16.36 -0.46
C LEU A 441 -5.06 14.90 -0.73
N PHE A 442 -4.18 14.22 -1.44
CA PHE A 442 -4.35 12.83 -1.85
C PHE A 442 -3.23 11.99 -1.25
N THR A 443 -3.60 10.90 -0.60
CA THR A 443 -2.65 9.91 -0.09
C THR A 443 -2.71 8.69 -0.99
N GLY A 444 -1.56 8.07 -1.25
CA GLY A 444 -1.52 6.85 -2.02
C GLY A 444 -0.33 5.97 -1.67
N PHE A 445 -0.46 4.69 -1.99
CA PHE A 445 0.54 3.67 -1.74
C PHE A 445 0.43 2.56 -2.79
N SER A 446 1.57 1.95 -3.12
CA SER A 446 1.61 0.76 -3.98
C SER A 446 1.40 -0.51 -3.16
N PHE A 447 0.75 -1.52 -3.72
CA PHE A 447 0.69 -2.86 -3.14
C PHE A 447 0.56 -3.92 -4.25
N GLU A 448 1.01 -5.14 -3.98
CA GLU A 448 0.77 -6.27 -4.89
C GLU A 448 -0.64 -6.79 -4.67
N PRO A 449 -1.51 -6.83 -5.69
CA PRO A 449 -2.82 -7.43 -5.51
C PRO A 449 -2.62 -8.96 -5.38
N ARG A 450 -2.95 -9.52 -4.22
CA ARG A 450 -2.80 -10.96 -3.94
C ARG A 450 -4.01 -11.49 -3.20
N ILE A 451 -4.44 -12.70 -3.54
CA ILE A 451 -5.57 -13.38 -2.87
C ILE A 451 -5.11 -14.52 -1.96
N ASP A 452 -3.84 -14.91 -2.07
CA ASP A 452 -3.23 -16.05 -1.39
C ASP A 452 -2.57 -15.68 -0.05
N VAL A 453 -2.52 -14.39 0.30
CA VAL A 453 -1.89 -13.90 1.53
C VAL A 453 -2.95 -13.35 2.49
N SER A 454 -2.84 -13.70 3.77
CA SER A 454 -3.64 -13.15 4.86
C SER A 454 -2.70 -12.63 5.94
N PRO A 455 -3.06 -11.55 6.66
CA PRO A 455 -2.44 -11.27 7.95
C PRO A 455 -2.68 -12.47 8.89
#